data_AF-A0A7U9SPG2-F1
#
_entry.id   AF-A0A7U9SPG2-F1
#
_cell.length_a   1.000
_cell.length_b   1.000
_cell.length_c   1.000
_cell.angle_alpha   90.00
_cell.angle_beta   90.00
_cell.angle_gamma   90.00
#
_symmetry.space_group_name_H-M   'P 1'
#
loop_
_entity.id
_entity.type
_entity.pdbx_description
1 polymer ?
#
loop_
_entity_poly.entity_id
_entity_poly.type
_entity_poly.pdbx_seq_one_letter_code
_entity_poly.pdbx_strand_id
1 'polypeptide(L)'
;MKSLFEQLGGTYHEENGYLIPDLRLPAEEKQPIGIWGQRHLDYLKQYRKVTYTNFLTSGRLNAYLADIDRQAQERFERLIEGMKQAQGKRNV
;
A
#
# COMPACT_ATOMS: atom_id res chain seq x y z
N MET A 1 2.90 -38.33 -1.04
CA MET A 1 1.81 -37.55 -1.68
C MET A 1 1.93 -36.12 -1.17
N LYS A 2 1.93 -35.10 -2.04
CA LYS A 2 1.99 -33.69 -1.62
C LYS A 2 0.62 -33.22 -1.11
N SER A 3 0.60 -32.42 -0.06
CA SER A 3 -0.59 -31.75 0.46
C SER A 3 -1.14 -30.71 -0.53
N LEU A 4 -2.40 -30.28 -0.35
CA LEU A 4 -2.98 -29.19 -1.13
C LEU A 4 -2.18 -27.89 -0.97
N PHE A 5 -1.65 -27.61 0.22
CA PHE A 5 -0.87 -26.41 0.49
C PHE A 5 0.44 -26.39 -0.32
N GLU A 6 1.14 -27.52 -0.39
CA GLU A 6 2.35 -27.66 -1.23
C GLU A 6 2.03 -27.55 -2.73
N GLN A 7 0.87 -28.05 -3.16
CA GLN A 7 0.43 -27.90 -4.56
C GLN A 7 0.17 -26.43 -4.92
N LEU A 8 -0.26 -25.61 -3.95
CA LEU A 8 -0.45 -24.17 -4.10
C LEU A 8 0.83 -23.33 -3.88
N GLY A 9 1.99 -23.99 -3.75
CA GLY A 9 3.29 -23.32 -3.58
C GLY A 9 3.67 -22.98 -2.14
N GLY A 10 2.88 -23.44 -1.15
CA GLY A 10 3.22 -23.34 0.26
C GLY A 10 4.37 -24.27 0.65
N THR A 11 5.11 -23.90 1.69
CA THR A 11 6.23 -24.70 2.23
C THR A 11 6.02 -24.98 3.70
N TYR A 12 6.68 -26.01 4.24
CA TYR A 12 6.65 -26.36 5.65
C TYR A 12 8.06 -26.32 6.22
N HIS A 13 8.18 -25.99 7.51
CA HIS A 13 9.39 -26.24 8.30
C HIS A 13 9.07 -27.19 9.46
N GLU A 14 10.06 -27.92 9.93
CA GLU A 14 9.92 -28.82 11.07
C GLU A 14 10.19 -28.07 12.38
N GLU A 15 9.27 -28.20 13.34
CA GLU A 15 9.43 -27.70 14.70
C GLU A 15 8.96 -28.78 15.68
N ASN A 16 9.86 -29.26 16.54
CA ASN A 16 9.59 -30.29 17.57
C ASN A 16 8.88 -31.55 17.02
N GLY A 17 9.24 -32.01 15.81
CA GLY A 17 8.64 -33.17 15.16
C GLY A 17 7.29 -32.91 14.47
N TYR A 18 6.85 -31.65 14.40
CA TYR A 18 5.66 -31.23 13.65
C TYR A 18 6.05 -30.41 12.41
N LEU A 19 5.35 -30.63 11.28
CA LEU A 19 5.47 -29.79 10.10
C LEU A 19 4.54 -28.59 10.22
N ILE A 20 5.13 -27.40 10.36
CA ILE A 20 4.42 -26.12 10.51
C ILE A 20 4.43 -25.39 9.15
N PRO A 21 3.27 -24.90 8.67
CA PRO A 21 3.20 -24.21 7.38
C PRO A 21 3.89 -22.83 7.45
N ASP A 22 4.70 -22.54 6.44
CA ASP A 22 5.33 -21.24 6.24
C ASP A 22 4.31 -20.22 5.72
N LEU A 23 3.76 -19.41 6.61
CA LEU A 23 2.86 -18.33 6.26
C LEU A 23 3.68 -17.09 5.86
N ARG A 24 3.86 -16.89 4.55
CA ARG A 24 4.57 -15.74 3.98
C ARG A 24 3.60 -14.84 3.21
N LEU A 25 3.74 -13.53 3.41
CA LEU A 25 3.06 -12.57 2.56
C LEU A 25 3.70 -12.56 1.17
N PRO A 26 2.91 -12.30 0.10
CA PRO A 26 3.47 -12.09 -1.23
C PRO A 26 4.48 -10.93 -1.18
N ALA A 27 5.58 -11.08 -1.92
CA ALA A 27 6.53 -9.99 -2.08
C ALA A 27 5.86 -8.85 -2.87
N GLU A 28 6.00 -7.64 -2.36
CA GLU A 28 5.55 -6.42 -3.04
C GLU A 28 6.78 -5.56 -3.37
N GLU A 29 6.79 -4.99 -4.59
CA GLU A 29 7.81 -4.03 -4.98
C GLU A 29 7.70 -2.78 -4.10
N LYS A 30 8.82 -2.38 -3.50
CA LYS A 30 8.85 -1.23 -2.59
C LYS A 30 9.09 0.06 -3.39
N GLN A 31 8.02 0.78 -3.66
CA GLN A 31 8.07 2.15 -4.13
C GLN A 31 8.19 3.11 -2.94
N PRO A 32 8.92 4.23 -3.10
CA PRO A 32 8.93 5.28 -2.09
C PRO A 32 7.53 5.87 -1.93
N ILE A 33 7.11 6.07 -0.69
CA ILE A 33 5.81 6.65 -0.34
C ILE A 33 6.07 8.01 0.31
N GLY A 34 5.52 9.09 -0.24
CA GLY A 34 5.58 10.42 0.35
C GLY A 34 4.59 10.63 1.49
N ILE A 35 4.46 11.90 1.89
CA ILE A 35 3.73 12.29 3.10
C ILE A 35 2.23 11.93 3.02
N TRP A 36 1.61 12.04 1.83
CA TRP A 36 0.18 11.80 1.68
C TRP A 36 -0.13 10.30 1.76
N GLY A 37 0.68 9.47 1.11
CA GLY A 37 0.59 8.03 1.24
C GLY A 37 0.84 7.56 2.68
N GLN A 38 1.83 8.11 3.38
CA GLN A 38 2.10 7.75 4.78
C GLN A 38 0.94 8.13 5.72
N ARG A 39 0.35 9.32 5.54
CA ARG A 39 -0.85 9.72 6.31
C ARG A 39 -2.03 8.80 6.05
N HIS A 40 -2.23 8.38 4.80
CA HIS A 40 -3.30 7.44 4.47
C HIS A 40 -3.05 6.05 5.04
N LEU A 41 -1.79 5.60 5.10
CA LEU A 41 -1.41 4.36 5.80
C LEU A 41 -1.80 4.41 7.28
N ASP A 42 -1.51 5.53 7.96
CA ASP A 42 -1.87 5.70 9.38
C ASP A 42 -3.39 5.69 9.57
N TYR A 43 -4.13 6.36 8.68
CA TYR A 43 -5.59 6.31 8.66
C TYR A 43 -6.12 4.88 8.47
N LEU A 44 -5.56 4.12 7.52
CA LEU A 44 -5.97 2.74 7.28
C LEU A 44 -5.73 1.85 8.51
N LYS A 45 -4.58 1.98 9.16
CA LYS A 45 -4.25 1.24 10.38
C LYS A 45 -5.17 1.59 11.56
N GLN A 46 -5.49 2.87 11.73
CA GLN A 46 -6.29 3.34 12.86
C GLN A 46 -7.78 3.05 12.67
N TYR A 47 -8.31 3.33 11.48
CA TYR A 47 -9.76 3.41 11.27
C TYR A 47 -10.30 2.42 10.24
N ARG A 48 -9.47 1.84 9.37
CA ARG A 48 -9.88 0.91 8.29
C ARG A 48 -9.09 -0.39 8.29
N LYS A 49 -8.98 -1.02 9.46
CA LYS A 49 -8.14 -2.22 9.68
C LYS A 49 -8.41 -3.34 8.68
N VAL A 50 -9.67 -3.63 8.34
CA VAL A 50 -10.02 -4.66 7.34
C VAL A 50 -9.42 -4.33 5.97
N THR A 51 -9.57 -3.08 5.53
CA THR A 51 -9.00 -2.61 4.26
C THR A 51 -7.47 -2.69 4.27
N TYR A 52 -6.85 -2.25 5.37
CA TYR A 52 -5.40 -2.37 5.56
C TYR A 52 -4.93 -3.83 5.44
N THR A 53 -5.57 -4.74 6.18
CA THR A 53 -5.23 -6.16 6.18
C THR A 53 -5.42 -6.77 4.78
N ASN A 54 -6.49 -6.44 4.07
CA ASN A 54 -6.72 -6.94 2.71
C ASN A 54 -5.64 -6.49 1.72
N PHE A 55 -5.21 -5.23 1.78
CA PHE A 55 -4.11 -4.75 0.94
C PHE A 55 -2.79 -5.43 1.30
N LEU A 56 -2.52 -5.58 2.60
CA LEU A 56 -1.31 -6.22 3.11
C LEU A 56 -1.24 -7.70 2.68
N THR A 57 -2.32 -8.46 2.85
CA THR A 57 -2.36 -9.89 2.50
C THR A 57 -2.40 -10.14 1.00
N SER A 58 -2.94 -9.20 0.23
CA SER A 58 -2.92 -9.27 -1.23
C SER A 58 -1.61 -8.78 -1.86
N GLY A 59 -0.67 -8.22 -1.08
CA GLY A 59 0.60 -7.68 -1.60
C GLY A 59 0.45 -6.46 -2.49
N ARG A 60 -0.58 -5.63 -2.23
CA ARG A 60 -0.92 -4.44 -3.04
C ARG A 60 -0.88 -3.14 -2.24
N LEU A 61 -0.36 -3.18 -1.02
CA LEU A 61 -0.42 -2.04 -0.10
C LEU A 61 0.50 -0.91 -0.54
N ASN A 62 1.76 -1.20 -0.84
CA ASN A 62 2.74 -0.22 -1.28
C ASN A 62 2.31 0.46 -2.60
N ALA A 63 1.93 -0.32 -3.61
CA ALA A 63 1.48 0.22 -4.89
C ALA A 63 0.25 1.13 -4.74
N TYR A 64 -0.70 0.74 -3.90
CA TYR A 64 -1.87 1.55 -3.58
C TYR A 64 -1.49 2.88 -2.90
N LEU A 65 -0.59 2.86 -1.92
CA LEU A 65 -0.17 4.06 -1.20
C LEU A 65 0.66 5.00 -2.07
N ALA A 66 1.52 4.46 -2.95
CA ALA A 66 2.28 5.25 -3.91
C ALA A 66 1.35 5.97 -4.91
N ASP A 67 0.29 5.30 -5.37
CA ASP A 67 -0.70 5.93 -6.24
C ASP A 67 -1.51 7.02 -5.52
N ILE A 68 -1.91 6.79 -4.27
CA ILE A 68 -2.54 7.83 -3.43
C ILE A 68 -1.64 9.06 -3.29
N ASP A 69 -0.35 8.84 -3.06
CA ASP A 69 0.62 9.92 -2.90
C ASP A 69 0.79 10.73 -4.19
N ARG A 70 0.94 10.05 -5.34
CA ARG A 70 0.97 10.67 -6.66
C ARG A 70 -0.29 11.49 -6.94
N GLN A 71 -1.47 10.92 -6.69
CA GLN A 71 -2.74 11.62 -6.91
C GLN A 71 -2.89 12.86 -6.03
N ALA A 72 -2.46 12.78 -4.76
CA ALA A 72 -2.51 13.92 -3.85
C ALA A 72 -1.57 15.04 -4.31
N GLN A 73 -0.35 14.69 -4.74
CA GLN A 73 0.63 15.63 -5.26
C GLN A 73 0.12 16.34 -6.53
N GLU A 74 -0.43 15.59 -7.50
CA GLU A 74 -0.98 16.18 -8.72
C GLU A 74 -2.13 17.16 -8.45
N ARG A 75 -3.00 16.82 -7.49
CA ARG A 75 -4.11 17.71 -7.09
C ARG A 75 -3.59 18.97 -6.42
N PHE A 76 -2.59 18.84 -5.57
CA PHE A 76 -1.94 19.97 -4.90
C PHE A 76 -1.33 20.92 -5.93
N GLU A 77 -0.54 20.41 -6.88
CA GLU A 77 0.09 21.21 -7.92
C GLU A 77 -0.93 21.95 -8.79
N ARG A 78 -1.98 21.26 -9.25
CA ARG A 78 -3.07 21.89 -10.02
C ARG A 78 -3.76 23.01 -9.24
N LEU A 79 -3.99 22.82 -7.94
CA LEU A 79 -4.60 23.84 -7.09
C LEU A 79 -3.70 25.08 -6.98
N ILE A 80 -2.41 24.89 -6.72
CA ILE A 80 -1.44 25.98 -6.61
C ILE A 80 -1.35 26.75 -7.93
N GLU A 81 -1.32 26.06 -9.06
CA GLU A 81 -1.27 26.71 -10.38
C GLU A 81 -2.54 27.53 -10.66
N GLY A 82 -3.72 26.97 -10.36
CA GLY A 82 -4.98 27.71 -10.47
C GLY A 82 -5.01 28.96 -9.58
N MET A 83 -4.47 28.89 -8.37
CA MET A 83 -4.38 30.03 -7.46
C MET A 83 -3.43 31.13 -7.99
N LYS A 84 -2.27 30.75 -8.56
CA LYS A 84 -1.34 31.71 -9.18
C LYS A 84 -2.00 32.48 -10.33
N GLN A 85 -2.72 31.78 -11.21
CA GLN A 85 -3.41 32.40 -12.33
C GLN A 85 -4.52 33.35 -11.88
N ALA A 86 -5.28 32.98 -10.84
CA ALA A 86 -6.33 33.84 -10.28
C ALA A 86 -5.77 35.12 -9.64
N GLN A 87 -4.63 35.02 -8.93
CA GLN A 87 -3.97 36.18 -8.34
C GLN A 87 -3.32 37.09 -9.39
N GLY A 88 -2.68 36.53 -10.42
CA GLY A 88 -2.09 37.31 -11.52
C GLY A 88 -3.11 38.15 -12.29
N LYS A 89 -4.34 37.66 -12.45
CA LYS A 89 -5.46 38.39 -13.08
C LYS A 89 -6.02 39.53 -12.23
N ARG A 90 -5.73 39.58 -10.93
CA ARG A 90 -6.25 40.61 -10.01
C ARG A 90 -5.37 41.88 -9.98
N ASN A 91 -4.17 41.81 -10.56
CA ASN A 91 -3.18 42.90 -10.59
C ASN A 91 -3.07 43.57 -11.97
N VAL A 92 -4.02 43.33 -12.88
CA VAL A 92 -4.17 43.98 -14.19
C VAL A 92 -5.54 44.65 -14.24
#